data_AF-A0A662MAJ3-F1
#
_entry.id   AF-A0A662MAJ3-F1
#
_cell.length_a   1.000
_cell.length_b   1.000
_cell.length_c   1.000
_cell.angle_alpha   90.00
_cell.angle_beta   90.00
_cell.angle_gamma   90.00
#
_symmetry.space_group_name_H-M   'P 1'
#
loop_
_entity.id
_entity.type
_entity.pdbx_description
1 polymer ?
#
loop_
_entity_poly.entity_id
_entity_poly.type
_entity_poly.pdbx_seq_one_letter_code
_entity_poly.pdbx_strand_id
1 'polypeptide(L)'
;AGRAIPELQLVSFDIYGVPISPMAITNWEGNGGILFVKDAEWAERICRQIVVAFQGNAGIALYPMRGSDLKKSVIPNTVTLSQKVGSILRRVREENADIVDLLSKELDAYILGVGKVREKTLETRSGFDFGKVIVETKEGDLEVYFKNENIIAKLNEKILAMAPDLICWTTTDGRPLTNVDVEKGLEVVVVGLRAHERLRTEKALKAFEHLYGEVGFDVKYKPIEELME
;
A
#
# COMPACT_ATOMS: atom_id res chain seq x y z
N ALA A 1 -9.25 -0.08 1.50
CA ALA A 1 -8.93 -0.39 0.10
C ALA A 1 -8.29 -1.76 -0.12
N GLY A 2 -8.27 -2.69 0.86
CA GLY A 2 -7.53 -3.97 0.71
C GLY A 2 -6.00 -3.85 0.66
N ARG A 3 -5.49 -2.63 0.64
CA ARG A 3 -4.09 -2.21 0.80
C ARG A 3 -4.08 -0.82 1.44
N ALA A 4 -2.89 -0.37 1.86
CA ALA A 4 -2.64 1.05 2.08
C ALA A 4 -2.57 1.78 0.74
N ILE A 5 -2.95 3.06 0.73
CA ILE A 5 -3.08 3.90 -0.46
C ILE A 5 -2.55 5.30 -0.16
N PRO A 6 -1.91 5.96 -1.13
CA PRO A 6 -1.33 7.28 -0.88
C PRO A 6 -2.38 8.37 -0.75
N GLU A 7 -3.51 8.21 -1.43
CA GLU A 7 -4.50 9.26 -1.63
C GLU A 7 -5.92 8.73 -1.41
N LEU A 8 -6.78 9.56 -0.81
CA LEU A 8 -8.15 9.18 -0.46
C LEU A 8 -9.00 8.67 -1.64
N GLN A 9 -8.77 9.13 -2.87
CA GLN A 9 -9.52 8.72 -4.08
C GLN A 9 -9.27 7.25 -4.48
N LEU A 10 -8.17 6.65 -4.02
CA LEU A 10 -7.80 5.27 -4.33
C LEU A 10 -8.54 4.27 -3.43
N VAL A 11 -9.31 4.76 -2.45
CA VAL A 11 -10.13 3.88 -1.63
C VAL A 11 -11.25 3.31 -2.47
N SER A 12 -11.55 2.03 -2.28
CA SER A 12 -12.61 1.38 -3.03
C SER A 12 -13.96 2.10 -2.87
N PHE A 13 -14.23 2.75 -1.74
CA PHE A 13 -15.47 3.52 -1.57
C PHE A 13 -15.61 4.65 -2.61
N ASP A 14 -14.56 5.44 -2.83
CA ASP A 14 -14.56 6.51 -3.83
C ASP A 14 -14.60 5.95 -5.26
N ILE A 15 -13.78 4.92 -5.53
CA ILE A 15 -13.79 4.19 -6.80
C ILE A 15 -15.19 3.66 -7.12
N TYR A 16 -15.97 3.22 -6.13
CA TYR A 16 -17.34 2.74 -6.35
C TYR A 16 -18.42 3.84 -6.16
N GLY A 17 -18.01 5.10 -6.09
CA GLY A 17 -18.88 6.28 -6.18
C GLY A 17 -19.59 6.65 -4.87
N VAL A 18 -19.09 6.20 -3.72
CA VAL A 18 -19.60 6.66 -2.43
C VAL A 18 -19.13 8.09 -2.20
N PRO A 19 -20.02 9.06 -1.92
CA PRO A 19 -19.62 10.42 -1.61
C PRO A 19 -18.75 10.48 -0.35
N ILE A 20 -17.64 11.19 -0.41
CA ILE A 20 -16.75 11.39 0.76
C ILE A 20 -17.42 12.25 1.85
N SER A 21 -18.30 13.16 1.44
CA SER A 21 -18.98 14.14 2.30
C SER A 21 -20.34 13.65 2.82
N PRO A 22 -20.77 14.14 4.01
CA PRO A 22 -19.99 14.93 4.96
C PRO A 22 -18.87 14.12 5.60
N MET A 23 -17.74 14.77 5.87
CA MET A 23 -16.65 14.16 6.62
C MET A 23 -16.38 14.91 7.93
N ALA A 24 -15.98 14.19 8.96
CA ALA A 24 -15.55 14.78 10.23
C ALA A 24 -14.03 14.66 10.39
N ILE A 25 -13.41 15.66 11.01
CA ILE A 25 -11.99 15.68 11.37
C ILE A 25 -11.83 16.25 12.79
N THR A 26 -11.04 15.58 13.63
CA THR A 26 -10.87 15.95 15.05
C THR A 26 -9.45 15.71 15.55
N ASN A 27 -8.93 16.52 16.47
CA ASN A 27 -7.71 16.22 17.24
C ASN A 27 -8.03 15.60 18.61
N TRP A 28 -7.00 15.19 19.34
CA TRP A 28 -7.13 14.55 20.66
C TRP A 28 -7.58 15.51 21.77
N GLU A 29 -7.48 16.82 21.57
CA GLU A 29 -7.94 17.86 22.50
C GLU A 29 -9.44 18.16 22.34
N GLY A 30 -10.11 17.55 21.36
CA GLY A 30 -11.52 17.78 21.07
C GLY A 30 -11.80 18.92 20.08
N ASN A 31 -10.77 19.54 19.50
CA ASN A 31 -10.95 20.47 18.38
C ASN A 31 -11.36 19.68 17.14
N GLY A 32 -12.31 20.20 16.36
CA GLY A 32 -12.76 19.50 15.16
C GLY A 32 -13.81 20.22 14.36
N GLY A 33 -14.18 19.63 13.22
CA GLY A 33 -15.18 20.18 12.32
C GLY A 33 -15.77 19.14 11.39
N ILE A 34 -16.92 19.49 10.79
CA ILE A 34 -17.55 18.76 9.70
C ILE A 34 -17.27 19.52 8.40
N LEU A 35 -16.71 18.83 7.41
CA LEU A 35 -16.37 19.40 6.12
C LEU A 35 -17.34 18.87 5.06
N PHE A 36 -17.75 19.78 4.18
CA PHE A 36 -18.47 19.48 2.96
C PHE A 36 -17.53 19.81 1.80
N VAL A 37 -17.00 18.77 1.19
CA VAL A 37 -16.03 18.84 0.10
C VAL A 37 -16.60 18.21 -1.16
N LYS A 38 -16.14 18.69 -2.32
CA LYS A 38 -16.63 18.28 -3.62
C LYS A 38 -16.25 16.83 -3.96
N ASP A 39 -15.02 16.46 -3.68
CA ASP A 39 -14.40 15.18 -4.05
C ASP A 39 -13.25 14.85 -3.08
N ALA A 40 -12.69 13.64 -3.22
CA ALA A 40 -11.60 13.16 -2.37
C ALA A 40 -10.31 13.98 -2.50
N GLU A 41 -10.03 14.55 -3.68
CA GLU A 41 -8.88 15.44 -3.90
C GLU A 41 -8.97 16.70 -3.05
N TRP A 42 -10.13 17.37 -3.06
CA TRP A 42 -10.37 18.54 -2.20
C TRP A 42 -10.34 18.17 -0.72
N ALA A 43 -10.86 16.99 -0.36
CA ALA A 43 -10.79 16.48 1.00
C ALA A 43 -9.35 16.36 1.49
N GLU A 44 -8.48 15.72 0.70
CA GLU A 44 -7.06 15.52 0.99
C GLU A 44 -6.35 16.88 1.18
N ARG A 45 -6.55 17.81 0.23
CA ARG A 45 -5.94 19.14 0.27
C ARG A 45 -6.33 19.92 1.52
N ILE A 46 -7.61 19.93 1.89
CA ILE A 46 -8.11 20.67 3.06
C ILE A 46 -7.67 19.98 4.36
N CYS A 47 -7.84 18.65 4.45
CA CYS A 47 -7.50 17.90 5.66
C CYS A 47 -6.02 18.01 6.01
N ARG A 48 -5.12 17.98 5.02
CA ARG A 48 -3.68 18.16 5.26
C ARG A 48 -3.36 19.50 5.93
N GLN A 49 -4.06 20.58 5.58
CA GLN A 49 -3.88 21.88 6.24
C GLN A 49 -4.41 21.88 7.68
N ILE A 50 -5.55 21.22 7.91
CA ILE A 50 -6.11 21.07 9.26
C ILE A 50 -5.18 20.24 10.15
N VAL A 51 -4.59 19.17 9.63
CA VAL A 51 -3.62 18.32 10.35
C VAL A 51 -2.40 19.12 10.78
N VAL A 52 -1.92 20.08 9.97
CA VAL A 52 -0.84 21.01 10.38
C VAL A 52 -1.27 21.83 11.60
N ALA A 53 -2.47 22.40 11.60
CA ALA A 53 -3.00 23.12 12.74
C ALA A 53 -3.19 22.23 13.99
N PHE A 54 -3.47 20.95 13.79
CA PHE A 54 -3.60 19.94 14.84
C PHE A 54 -2.25 19.33 15.30
N GLN A 55 -1.13 19.93 14.89
CA GLN A 55 0.22 19.50 15.28
C GLN A 55 0.57 18.07 14.79
N GLY A 56 0.08 17.71 13.60
CA GLY A 56 0.53 16.54 12.85
C GLY A 56 -0.33 15.28 12.98
N ASN A 57 -1.44 15.31 13.72
CA ASN A 57 -2.34 14.15 13.81
C ASN A 57 -3.82 14.56 13.92
N ALA A 58 -4.68 13.85 13.20
CA ALA A 58 -6.12 13.99 13.27
C ALA A 58 -6.83 12.65 13.07
N GLY A 59 -7.93 12.44 13.79
CA GLY A 59 -8.91 11.41 13.48
C GLY A 59 -9.86 11.91 12.39
N ILE A 60 -10.24 11.03 11.48
CA ILE A 60 -11.16 11.34 10.37
C ILE A 60 -12.28 10.30 10.27
N ALA A 61 -13.49 10.75 9.93
CA ALA A 61 -14.61 9.91 9.55
C ALA A 61 -15.14 10.39 8.20
N LEU A 62 -15.14 9.51 7.21
CA LEU A 62 -15.40 9.82 5.80
C LEU A 62 -16.22 8.70 5.16
N TYR A 63 -16.82 9.00 4.00
CA TYR A 63 -17.67 8.09 3.24
C TYR A 63 -18.85 7.52 4.07
N PRO A 64 -19.71 8.38 4.65
CA PRO A 64 -20.92 7.89 5.30
C PRO A 64 -21.80 7.16 4.28
N MET A 65 -22.14 5.91 4.56
CA MET A 65 -22.82 5.05 3.59
C MET A 65 -23.80 4.08 4.24
N ARG A 66 -24.76 3.60 3.46
CA ARG A 66 -25.64 2.50 3.88
C ARG A 66 -24.89 1.18 3.80
N GLY A 67 -25.30 0.20 4.61
CA GLY A 67 -24.75 -1.15 4.53
C GLY A 67 -24.91 -1.82 3.15
N SER A 68 -25.92 -1.42 2.37
CA SER A 68 -26.10 -1.85 0.98
C SER A 68 -24.98 -1.37 0.05
N ASP A 69 -24.49 -0.14 0.27
CA ASP A 69 -23.43 0.46 -0.55
C ASP A 69 -22.08 -0.09 -0.14
N LEU A 70 -21.87 -0.27 1.18
CA LEU A 70 -20.68 -0.94 1.72
C LEU A 70 -20.46 -2.31 1.07
N LYS A 71 -21.49 -3.16 0.97
CA LYS A 71 -21.36 -4.50 0.37
C LYS A 71 -20.88 -4.48 -1.08
N LYS A 72 -21.22 -3.42 -1.83
CA LYS A 72 -20.82 -3.24 -3.23
C LYS A 72 -19.40 -2.70 -3.37
N SER A 73 -18.94 -1.88 -2.42
CA SER A 73 -17.69 -1.12 -2.55
C SER A 73 -16.54 -1.61 -1.66
N VAL A 74 -16.81 -2.35 -0.59
CA VAL A 74 -15.79 -2.82 0.36
C VAL A 74 -14.89 -3.88 -0.27
N ILE A 75 -13.63 -3.99 0.17
CA ILE A 75 -12.84 -5.20 -0.10
C ILE A 75 -13.05 -6.14 1.09
N PRO A 76 -13.66 -7.32 0.90
CA PRO A 76 -14.01 -8.20 2.02
C PRO A 76 -12.77 -8.87 2.63
N ASN A 77 -12.95 -9.42 3.84
CA ASN A 77 -12.01 -10.32 4.53
C ASN A 77 -10.60 -9.75 4.80
N THR A 78 -10.39 -8.44 4.71
CA THR A 78 -9.06 -7.84 4.92
C THR A 78 -8.53 -8.05 6.33
N VAL A 79 -9.40 -8.00 7.35
CA VAL A 79 -9.00 -8.29 8.75
C VAL A 79 -8.62 -9.75 8.92
N THR A 80 -9.38 -10.67 8.33
CA THR A 80 -9.08 -12.11 8.34
C THR A 80 -7.74 -12.41 7.65
N LEU A 81 -7.47 -11.75 6.52
CA LEU A 81 -6.17 -11.84 5.84
C LEU A 81 -5.04 -11.33 6.73
N SER A 82 -5.20 -10.17 7.37
CA SER A 82 -4.20 -9.64 8.32
C SER A 82 -3.93 -10.58 9.49
N GLN A 83 -4.97 -11.24 10.03
CA GLN A 83 -4.81 -12.25 11.08
C GLN A 83 -4.02 -13.46 10.57
N LYS A 84 -4.32 -13.94 9.36
CA LYS A 84 -3.60 -15.05 8.73
C LYS A 84 -2.13 -14.72 8.53
N VAL A 85 -1.82 -13.55 7.96
CA VAL A 85 -0.43 -13.07 7.81
C VAL A 85 0.28 -12.98 9.17
N GLY A 86 -0.38 -12.40 10.17
CA GLY A 86 0.18 -12.30 11.52
C GLY A 86 0.47 -13.67 12.17
N SER A 87 -0.36 -14.68 11.89
CA SER A 87 -0.13 -16.06 12.34
C SER A 87 1.08 -16.70 11.64
N ILE A 88 1.22 -16.50 10.33
CA ILE A 88 2.36 -17.01 9.56
C ILE A 88 3.67 -16.40 10.07
N LEU A 89 3.72 -15.07 10.17
CA LEU A 89 4.90 -14.35 10.65
C LEU A 89 5.27 -14.72 12.08
N ARG A 90 4.29 -15.06 12.93
CA ARG A 90 4.54 -15.55 14.28
C ARG A 90 5.21 -16.93 14.27
N ARG A 91 4.74 -17.85 13.43
CA ARG A 91 5.35 -19.18 13.28
C ARG A 91 6.77 -19.12 12.75
N VAL A 92 7.06 -18.21 11.81
CA VAL A 92 8.45 -17.94 11.39
C VAL A 92 9.34 -17.62 12.60
N ARG A 93 8.89 -16.71 13.49
CA ARG A 93 9.66 -16.31 14.68
C ARG A 93 9.76 -17.38 15.75
N GLU A 94 8.68 -18.10 16.03
CA GLU A 94 8.59 -19.04 17.15
C GLU A 94 9.16 -20.42 16.80
N GLU A 95 9.04 -20.84 15.54
CA GLU A 95 9.44 -22.17 15.06
C GLU A 95 10.70 -22.12 14.18
N ASN A 96 11.25 -20.93 13.92
CA ASN A 96 12.34 -20.70 12.95
C ASN A 96 12.04 -21.30 11.57
N ALA A 97 10.78 -21.23 11.17
CA ALA A 97 10.29 -21.78 9.91
C ALA A 97 10.74 -20.92 8.72
N ASP A 98 10.87 -21.55 7.55
CA ASP A 98 11.21 -20.84 6.31
C ASP A 98 10.07 -19.90 5.90
N ILE A 99 10.33 -18.59 6.01
CA ILE A 99 9.38 -17.53 5.66
C ILE A 99 8.97 -17.56 4.18
N VAL A 100 9.91 -17.88 3.27
CA VAL A 100 9.66 -17.94 1.83
C VAL A 100 8.67 -19.07 1.56
N ASP A 101 8.89 -20.23 2.18
CA ASP A 101 8.02 -21.40 2.04
C ASP A 101 6.61 -21.12 2.59
N LEU A 102 6.51 -20.59 3.81
CA LEU A 102 5.22 -20.33 4.45
C LEU A 102 4.40 -19.26 3.71
N LEU A 103 5.04 -18.14 3.31
CA LEU A 103 4.33 -17.10 2.57
C LEU A 103 3.86 -17.60 1.20
N SER A 104 4.70 -18.35 0.47
CA SER A 104 4.33 -18.87 -0.84
C SER A 104 3.19 -19.89 -0.74
N LYS A 105 3.28 -20.86 0.17
CA LYS A 105 2.29 -21.95 0.29
C LYS A 105 0.99 -21.54 0.93
N GLU A 106 1.04 -20.66 1.93
CA GLU A 106 -0.16 -20.34 2.71
C GLU A 106 -0.85 -19.06 2.22
N LEU A 107 -0.16 -18.14 1.54
CA LEU A 107 -0.76 -16.90 1.03
C LEU A 107 -0.79 -16.81 -0.50
N ASP A 108 -0.32 -17.84 -1.22
CA ASP A 108 -0.11 -17.79 -2.67
C ASP A 108 0.73 -16.55 -3.05
N ALA A 109 1.70 -16.22 -2.19
CA ALA A 109 2.51 -15.03 -2.32
C ALA A 109 3.61 -15.22 -3.37
N TYR A 110 3.87 -14.18 -4.13
CA TYR A 110 4.98 -14.12 -5.07
C TYR A 110 6.19 -13.55 -4.33
N ILE A 111 7.30 -14.29 -4.30
CA ILE A 111 8.54 -13.79 -3.72
C ILE A 111 9.27 -13.01 -4.79
N LEU A 112 9.29 -11.69 -4.65
CA LEU A 112 9.90 -10.78 -5.63
C LEU A 112 11.42 -10.73 -5.49
N GLY A 113 11.91 -10.97 -4.26
CA GLY A 113 13.34 -11.08 -3.98
C GLY A 113 13.62 -11.28 -2.49
N VAL A 114 14.78 -11.85 -2.20
CA VAL A 114 15.34 -11.98 -0.85
C VAL A 114 16.75 -11.42 -0.86
N GLY A 115 17.06 -10.53 0.07
CA GLY A 115 18.39 -9.96 0.13
C GLY A 115 18.51 -8.76 1.06
N LYS A 116 19.62 -8.05 0.90
CA LYS A 116 20.01 -6.96 1.80
C LYS A 116 19.69 -5.61 1.20
N VAL A 117 19.10 -4.72 1.99
CA VAL A 117 18.85 -3.33 1.58
C VAL A 117 20.18 -2.62 1.39
N ARG A 118 20.51 -2.26 0.14
CA ARG A 118 21.72 -1.53 -0.22
C ARG A 118 21.55 -0.03 0.00
N GLU A 119 20.39 0.49 -0.39
CA GLU A 119 20.13 1.92 -0.43
C GLU A 119 18.63 2.20 -0.28
N LYS A 120 18.32 3.34 0.34
CA LYS A 120 16.99 3.93 0.39
C LYS A 120 17.13 5.42 0.14
N THR A 121 16.40 5.92 -0.86
CA THR A 121 16.27 7.35 -1.12
C THR A 121 14.86 7.76 -0.73
N LEU A 122 14.72 8.88 0.00
CA LEU A 122 13.43 9.42 0.39
C LEU A 122 13.44 10.94 0.22
N GLU A 123 12.37 11.46 -0.36
CA GLU A 123 12.12 12.88 -0.49
C GLU A 123 10.65 13.20 -0.24
N THR A 124 10.39 14.08 0.72
CA THR A 124 9.04 14.54 1.03
C THR A 124 8.66 15.73 0.15
N ARG A 125 7.61 15.60 -0.66
CA ARG A 125 7.06 16.65 -1.52
C ARG A 125 5.56 16.76 -1.32
N SER A 126 5.06 17.97 -1.03
CA SER A 126 3.63 18.26 -0.87
C SER A 126 2.89 17.35 0.13
N GLY A 127 3.60 16.87 1.17
CA GLY A 127 3.07 15.96 2.20
C GLY A 127 3.08 14.47 1.83
N PHE A 128 3.74 14.10 0.74
CA PHE A 128 3.94 12.71 0.34
C PHE A 128 5.43 12.37 0.34
N ASP A 129 5.76 11.17 0.77
CA ASP A 129 7.12 10.64 0.74
C ASP A 129 7.34 9.84 -0.53
N PHE A 130 8.19 10.35 -1.42
CA PHE A 130 8.60 9.68 -2.64
C PHE A 130 9.96 9.04 -2.44
N GLY A 131 10.20 7.94 -3.14
CA GLY A 131 11.51 7.34 -3.09
C GLY A 131 11.61 5.97 -3.73
N LYS A 132 12.76 5.36 -3.50
CA LYS A 132 12.98 3.96 -3.84
C LYS A 132 13.89 3.28 -2.82
N VAL A 133 13.69 1.98 -2.68
CA VAL A 133 14.56 1.08 -1.93
C VAL A 133 15.22 0.14 -2.93
N ILE A 134 16.53 -0.05 -2.80
CA ILE A 134 17.27 -1.04 -3.58
C ILE A 134 17.69 -2.19 -2.67
N VAL A 135 17.28 -3.40 -3.02
CA VAL A 135 17.64 -4.64 -2.35
C VAL A 135 18.59 -5.42 -3.27
N GLU A 136 19.78 -5.74 -2.76
CA GLU A 136 20.73 -6.61 -3.42
C GLU A 136 20.28 -8.06 -3.22
N THR A 137 19.77 -8.68 -4.29
CA THR A 137 19.30 -10.07 -4.31
C THR A 137 20.29 -10.95 -5.07
N LYS A 138 20.08 -12.27 -5.08
CA LYS A 138 20.92 -13.19 -5.86
C LYS A 138 20.74 -13.00 -7.37
N GLU A 139 19.55 -12.54 -7.77
CA GLU A 139 19.13 -12.36 -9.16
C GLU A 139 19.46 -10.95 -9.70
N GLY A 140 19.97 -10.06 -8.85
CA GLY A 140 20.36 -8.69 -9.18
C GLY A 140 19.74 -7.65 -8.25
N ASP A 141 19.72 -6.40 -8.71
CA ASP A 141 19.16 -5.30 -7.94
C ASP A 141 17.65 -5.25 -8.09
N LEU A 142 16.94 -5.49 -6.98
CA LEU A 142 15.50 -5.29 -6.88
C LEU A 142 15.23 -3.87 -6.37
N GLU A 143 14.63 -3.05 -7.23
CA GLU A 143 14.23 -1.69 -6.93
C GLU A 143 12.74 -1.61 -6.65
N VAL A 144 12.36 -1.05 -5.50
CA VAL A 144 10.95 -0.80 -5.15
C VAL A 144 10.72 0.69 -5.03
N TYR A 145 9.86 1.21 -5.90
CA TYR A 145 9.50 2.61 -6.00
C TYR A 145 8.21 2.88 -5.22
N PHE A 146 8.17 3.96 -4.47
CA PHE A 146 7.06 4.28 -3.59
C PHE A 146 6.66 5.76 -3.61
N LYS A 147 5.37 6.00 -3.31
CA LYS A 147 4.77 7.27 -2.90
C LYS A 147 3.94 6.94 -1.67
N ASN A 148 4.47 7.19 -0.47
CA ASN A 148 4.03 6.62 0.82
C ASN A 148 4.01 5.08 0.85
N GLU A 149 3.27 4.45 -0.06
CA GLU A 149 3.19 3.01 -0.31
C GLU A 149 3.96 2.59 -1.56
N ASN A 150 4.33 1.31 -1.60
CA ASN A 150 5.02 0.69 -2.73
C ASN A 150 4.11 0.62 -3.97
N ILE A 151 4.60 1.15 -5.09
CA ILE A 151 3.87 1.28 -6.34
C ILE A 151 4.41 0.33 -7.40
N ILE A 152 5.72 0.24 -7.60
CA ILE A 152 6.35 -0.63 -8.61
C ILE A 152 7.55 -1.34 -7.99
N ALA A 153 7.69 -2.64 -8.28
CA ALA A 153 8.90 -3.42 -8.02
C ALA A 153 9.52 -3.86 -9.35
N LYS A 154 10.80 -3.59 -9.53
CA LYS A 154 11.56 -3.84 -10.76
C LYS A 154 12.87 -4.54 -10.42
N LEU A 155 13.12 -5.70 -11.01
CA LEU A 155 14.39 -6.40 -10.92
C LEU A 155 15.19 -6.14 -12.20
N ASN A 156 16.28 -5.39 -12.09
CA ASN A 156 17.03 -4.87 -13.24
C ASN A 156 16.11 -4.08 -14.19
N GLU A 157 15.80 -4.62 -15.37
CA GLU A 157 14.88 -4.01 -16.35
C GLU A 157 13.45 -4.59 -16.33
N LYS A 158 13.21 -5.70 -15.62
CA LYS A 158 11.90 -6.38 -15.60
C LYS A 158 11.05 -5.89 -14.43
N ILE A 159 9.85 -5.38 -14.70
CA ILE A 159 8.84 -5.14 -13.66
C ILE A 159 8.32 -6.48 -13.17
N LEU A 160 8.37 -6.68 -11.85
CA LEU A 160 7.88 -7.90 -11.19
C LEU A 160 6.50 -7.72 -10.57
N ALA A 161 6.19 -6.52 -10.10
CA ALA A 161 4.89 -6.20 -9.51
C ALA A 161 4.58 -4.72 -9.63
N MET A 162 3.28 -4.40 -9.64
CA MET A 162 2.80 -3.03 -9.68
C MET A 162 1.44 -2.90 -8.98
N ALA A 163 1.22 -1.77 -8.32
CA ALA A 163 -0.07 -1.43 -7.74
C ALA A 163 -1.18 -1.52 -8.80
N PRO A 164 -2.39 -1.99 -8.50
CA PRO A 164 -2.93 -2.23 -7.17
C PRO A 164 -2.44 -3.51 -6.47
N ASP A 165 -1.66 -4.39 -7.13
CA ASP A 165 -1.07 -5.55 -6.45
C ASP A 165 -0.19 -5.08 -5.29
N LEU A 166 -0.22 -5.81 -4.17
CA LEU A 166 0.50 -5.43 -2.97
C LEU A 166 1.97 -5.75 -3.15
N ILE A 167 2.84 -4.80 -2.78
CA ILE A 167 4.28 -5.00 -2.65
C ILE A 167 4.59 -4.73 -1.18
N CYS A 168 5.05 -5.75 -0.47
CA CYS A 168 5.21 -5.75 0.97
C CYS A 168 6.63 -6.13 1.38
N TRP A 169 6.99 -5.71 2.58
CA TRP A 169 8.28 -5.98 3.19
C TRP A 169 8.09 -6.84 4.44
N THR A 170 9.01 -7.77 4.64
CA THR A 170 9.23 -8.42 5.93
C THR A 170 10.72 -8.69 6.07
N THR A 171 11.23 -8.71 7.29
CA THR A 171 12.55 -9.29 7.54
C THR A 171 12.51 -10.80 7.31
N THR A 172 13.67 -11.40 7.12
CA THR A 172 13.82 -12.86 6.98
C THR A 172 13.41 -13.64 8.24
N ASP A 173 13.44 -13.00 9.41
CA ASP A 173 12.95 -13.57 10.67
C ASP A 173 11.46 -13.31 10.93
N GLY A 174 10.71 -12.72 9.98
CA GLY A 174 9.25 -12.60 10.07
C GLY A 174 8.73 -11.38 10.83
N ARG A 175 9.48 -10.27 10.87
CA ARG A 175 8.98 -8.97 11.33
C ARG A 175 8.44 -8.17 10.12
N PRO A 176 7.16 -7.76 10.12
CA PRO A 176 6.63 -6.92 9.04
C PRO A 176 7.27 -5.53 9.08
N LEU A 177 7.45 -4.92 7.91
CA LEU A 177 8.05 -3.59 7.78
C LEU A 177 7.17 -2.66 6.95
N THR A 178 7.12 -1.39 7.35
CA THR A 178 6.67 -0.28 6.51
C THR A 178 7.85 0.35 5.76
N ASN A 179 7.59 1.23 4.80
CA ASN A 179 8.65 1.99 4.13
C ASN A 179 9.50 2.83 5.10
N VAL A 180 8.93 3.23 6.24
CA VAL A 180 9.66 3.95 7.29
C VAL A 180 10.65 3.01 7.99
N ASP A 181 10.26 1.75 8.24
CA ASP A 181 11.09 0.77 8.95
C ASP A 181 12.25 0.20 8.13
N VAL A 182 12.14 0.24 6.79
CA VAL A 182 13.15 -0.29 5.88
C VAL A 182 14.36 0.64 5.86
N GLU A 183 15.53 0.14 6.26
CA GLU A 183 16.77 0.91 6.34
C GLU A 183 17.94 0.15 5.72
N LYS A 184 18.99 0.88 5.35
CA LYS A 184 20.20 0.29 4.76
C LYS A 184 20.78 -0.78 5.69
N GLY A 185 21.06 -1.95 5.11
CA GLY A 185 21.68 -3.07 5.80
C GLY A 185 20.70 -4.11 6.37
N LEU A 186 19.40 -3.87 6.32
CA LEU A 186 18.40 -4.87 6.72
C LEU A 186 18.33 -6.03 5.70
N GLU A 187 18.24 -7.25 6.22
CA GLU A 187 17.88 -8.43 5.43
C GLU A 187 16.36 -8.52 5.31
N VAL A 188 15.86 -8.51 4.07
CA VAL A 188 14.43 -8.43 3.77
C VAL A 188 13.99 -9.47 2.75
N VAL A 189 12.73 -9.84 2.84
CA VAL A 189 11.96 -10.55 1.83
C VAL A 189 10.96 -9.55 1.26
N VAL A 190 11.00 -9.37 -0.05
CA VAL A 190 10.06 -8.53 -0.80
C VAL A 190 8.98 -9.42 -1.38
N VAL A 191 7.72 -9.14 -1.01
CA VAL A 191 6.59 -10.04 -1.24
C VAL A 191 5.53 -9.35 -2.06
N GLY A 192 5.05 -10.02 -3.10
CA GLY A 192 3.95 -9.62 -3.96
C GLY A 192 2.68 -10.40 -3.64
N LEU A 193 1.53 -9.72 -3.56
CA LEU A 193 0.22 -10.36 -3.46
C LEU A 193 -0.75 -9.77 -4.48
N ARG A 194 -1.62 -10.63 -5.03
CA ARG A 194 -2.66 -10.24 -5.97
C ARG A 194 -3.61 -9.24 -5.34
N ALA A 195 -3.88 -8.16 -6.04
CA ALA A 195 -4.96 -7.25 -5.72
C ALA A 195 -6.29 -7.99 -5.82
N HIS A 196 -7.21 -7.64 -4.93
CA HIS A 196 -8.58 -8.13 -5.01
C HIS A 196 -9.21 -7.72 -6.36
N GLU A 197 -10.05 -8.57 -6.95
CA GLU A 197 -10.73 -8.35 -8.25
C GLU A 197 -11.41 -6.97 -8.36
N ARG A 198 -11.95 -6.47 -7.25
CA ARG A 198 -12.60 -5.14 -7.17
C ARG A 198 -11.65 -3.98 -7.49
N LEU A 199 -10.33 -4.15 -7.36
CA LEU A 199 -9.31 -3.18 -7.74
C LEU A 199 -8.76 -3.39 -9.15
N ARG A 200 -9.12 -4.50 -9.81
CA ARG A 200 -8.67 -4.85 -11.16
C ARG A 200 -9.71 -4.53 -12.24
N THR A 201 -10.81 -3.88 -11.86
CA THR A 201 -11.79 -3.34 -12.82
C THR A 201 -11.21 -2.16 -13.58
N GLU A 202 -11.70 -1.90 -14.80
CA GLU A 202 -11.25 -0.75 -15.61
C GLU A 202 -11.30 0.57 -14.84
N LYS A 203 -12.39 0.81 -14.10
CA LYS A 203 -12.55 2.01 -13.28
C LYS A 203 -11.50 2.11 -12.18
N ALA A 204 -11.21 1.00 -11.50
CA ALA A 204 -10.20 0.98 -10.44
C ALA A 204 -8.79 1.15 -11.02
N LEU A 205 -8.45 0.44 -12.10
CA LEU A 205 -7.14 0.54 -12.74
C LEU A 205 -6.87 1.97 -13.24
N LYS A 206 -7.87 2.62 -13.83
CA LYS A 206 -7.78 4.02 -14.22
C LYS A 206 -7.48 4.95 -13.04
N ALA A 207 -8.00 4.64 -11.85
CA ALA A 207 -7.72 5.43 -10.65
C ALA A 207 -6.28 5.27 -10.15
N PHE A 208 -5.60 4.15 -10.43
CA PHE A 208 -4.22 3.89 -10.03
C PHE A 208 -3.18 4.35 -11.09
N GLU A 209 -3.61 4.58 -12.33
CA GLU A 209 -2.73 4.79 -13.48
C GLU A 209 -1.76 5.97 -13.31
N HIS A 210 -2.20 7.07 -12.67
CA HIS A 210 -1.34 8.24 -12.44
C HIS A 210 -0.16 7.95 -11.53
N LEU A 211 -0.29 6.98 -10.60
CA LEU A 211 0.77 6.65 -9.65
C LEU A 211 2.03 6.17 -10.36
N TYR A 212 1.90 5.46 -11.49
CA TYR A 212 3.06 4.97 -12.24
C TYR A 212 3.89 6.13 -12.77
N GLY A 213 3.24 7.14 -13.38
CA GLY A 213 3.91 8.33 -13.89
C GLY A 213 4.56 9.15 -12.78
N GLU A 214 3.90 9.26 -11.61
CA GLU A 214 4.45 9.96 -10.45
C GLU A 214 5.72 9.31 -9.88
N VAL A 215 5.88 7.99 -10.02
CA VAL A 215 7.11 7.28 -9.65
C VAL A 215 8.07 7.07 -10.83
N GLY A 216 7.80 7.71 -11.97
CA GLY A 216 8.72 7.77 -13.12
C GLY A 216 8.56 6.68 -14.18
N PHE A 217 7.40 6.03 -14.26
CA PHE A 217 7.13 4.94 -15.21
C PHE A 217 5.98 5.28 -16.16
N ASP A 218 6.19 5.06 -17.46
CA ASP A 218 5.15 5.10 -18.49
C ASP A 218 4.75 3.66 -18.85
N VAL A 219 3.85 3.09 -18.05
CA VAL A 219 3.44 1.68 -18.13
C VAL A 219 1.95 1.53 -17.87
N LYS A 220 1.39 0.41 -18.33
CA LYS A 220 0.01 0.00 -18.02
C LYS A 220 0.03 -1.16 -17.04
N TYR A 221 -1.03 -1.23 -16.23
CA TYR A 221 -1.19 -2.32 -15.28
C TYR A 221 -1.09 -3.68 -15.97
N LYS A 222 -0.28 -4.56 -15.37
CA LYS A 222 -0.25 -5.99 -15.64
C LYS A 222 -0.36 -6.71 -14.30
N PRO A 223 -1.26 -7.69 -14.17
CA PRO A 223 -1.35 -8.49 -12.96
C PRO A 223 -0.03 -9.17 -12.62
N ILE A 224 0.28 -9.26 -11.32
CA ILE A 224 1.49 -9.91 -10.82
C ILE A 224 1.62 -11.36 -11.32
N GLU A 225 0.51 -12.08 -11.47
CA GLU A 225 0.52 -13.43 -12.03
C GLU A 225 1.07 -13.50 -13.47
N GLU A 226 0.89 -12.46 -14.29
CA GLU A 226 1.44 -12.40 -15.66
C GLU A 226 2.89 -11.89 -15.66
N LEU A 227 3.28 -11.07 -14.68
CA LEU A 227 4.63 -10.52 -14.57
C LEU A 227 5.63 -11.55 -14.02
N MET A 228 5.15 -12.46 -13.17
CA MET A 228 5.93 -13.47 -12.46
C MET A 228 5.85 -14.88 -13.09
N GLU A 229 5.19 -15.01 -14.24
CA GLU A 229 5.42 -16.10 -15.20
C GLU A 229 6.83 -16.01 -15.81
#